data_AF-A0A1I6BR42-F1
#
_entry.id   AF-A0A1I6BR42-F1
#
_cell.length_a   1.000
_cell.length_b   1.000
_cell.length_c   1.000
_cell.angle_alpha   90.00
_cell.angle_beta   90.00
_cell.angle_gamma   90.00
#
_symmetry.space_group_name_H-M   'P 1'
#
loop_
_entity.id
_entity.type
_entity.pdbx_description
1 polymer ?
#
loop_
_entity_poly.entity_id
_entity_poly.type
_entity_poly.pdbx_seq_one_letter_code
_entity_poly.pdbx_strand_id
1 'polypeptide(L)'
;MKAYQSDITGHLDLFVGNHEEEFEGETEKWQTILIHGDPEGLRSFAQLLLRLADTAQEALPALPLGAREHVSLRPDLDLSHSSVEVVVGRLDAKGTGAFYDRYVAKKRLRKR
;
A
#
# COMPACT_ATOMS: atom_id res chain seq x y z
N MET A 1 -9.89 -27.39 6.03
CA MET A 1 -9.24 -26.07 5.91
C MET A 1 -10.10 -25.21 4.99
N LYS A 2 -10.38 -23.95 5.33
CA LYS A 2 -11.00 -23.02 4.37
C LYS A 2 -9.96 -22.70 3.29
N ALA A 3 -10.38 -22.65 2.02
CA ALA A 3 -9.52 -22.18 0.94
C ALA A 3 -9.10 -20.73 1.23
N TYR A 4 -7.86 -20.39 0.89
CA TYR A 4 -7.41 -18.99 0.91
C TYR A 4 -8.23 -18.21 -0.11
N GLN A 5 -8.73 -17.04 0.30
CA GLN A 5 -9.45 -16.13 -0.59
C GLN A 5 -8.77 -14.76 -0.49
N SER A 6 -8.23 -14.32 -1.63
CA SER A 6 -7.64 -12.98 -1.77
C SER A 6 -8.72 -11.91 -1.71
N ASP A 7 -8.38 -10.75 -1.14
CA ASP A 7 -9.20 -9.52 -1.23
C ASP A 7 -9.14 -8.88 -2.63
N ILE A 8 -8.15 -9.27 -3.44
CA ILE A 8 -7.98 -8.82 -4.81
C ILE A 8 -8.63 -9.84 -5.75
N THR A 9 -9.54 -9.35 -6.57
CA THR A 9 -10.15 -10.10 -7.69
C THR A 9 -9.77 -9.44 -9.00
N GLY A 10 -9.73 -10.19 -10.11
CA GLY A 10 -9.23 -9.70 -11.39
C GLY A 10 -7.69 -9.66 -11.46
N HIS A 11 -7.15 -8.77 -12.30
CA HIS A 11 -5.71 -8.62 -12.50
C HIS A 11 -5.17 -7.32 -11.89
N LEU A 12 -4.14 -7.45 -11.05
CA LEU A 12 -3.48 -6.33 -10.39
C LEU A 12 -1.97 -6.58 -10.32
N ASP A 13 -1.18 -5.58 -10.70
CA ASP A 13 0.28 -5.61 -10.81
C ASP A 13 0.88 -4.40 -10.08
N LEU A 14 1.68 -4.68 -9.04
CA LEU A 14 2.33 -3.67 -8.20
C LEU A 14 3.83 -3.93 -8.14
N PHE A 15 4.61 -2.98 -8.65
CA PHE A 15 6.08 -3.09 -8.65
C PHE A 15 6.77 -1.73 -8.55
N VAL A 16 8.06 -1.76 -8.22
CA VAL A 16 8.91 -0.56 -8.15
C VAL A 16 9.63 -0.40 -9.48
N GLY A 17 9.35 0.69 -10.19
CA GLY A 17 10.13 1.16 -11.32
C GLY A 17 11.31 1.97 -10.84
N ASN A 18 12.51 1.62 -11.31
CA ASN A 18 13.71 2.42 -11.10
C ASN A 18 14.00 3.14 -12.41
N HIS A 19 14.15 4.47 -12.34
CA HIS A 19 14.36 5.32 -13.49
C HIS A 19 15.68 6.06 -13.36
N GLU A 20 16.32 6.29 -14.50
CA GLU A 20 17.56 7.01 -14.63
C GLU A 20 17.51 7.78 -15.95
N GLU A 21 17.75 9.09 -15.89
CA GLU A 21 17.79 9.97 -17.06
C GLU A 21 19.02 10.87 -16.97
N GLU A 22 19.71 11.03 -18.09
CA GLU A 22 20.82 11.98 -18.22
C GLU A 22 20.35 13.20 -19.00
N PHE A 23 20.44 14.37 -18.38
CA PHE A 23 20.06 15.65 -18.98
C PHE A 23 21.13 16.69 -18.68
N GLU A 24 21.67 17.34 -19.72
CA GLU A 24 22.73 18.37 -19.63
C GLU A 24 23.99 17.93 -18.84
N GLY A 25 24.32 16.64 -18.86
CA GLY A 25 25.48 16.08 -18.14
C GLY A 25 25.22 15.81 -16.66
N GLU A 26 23.98 15.95 -16.20
CA GLU A 26 23.53 15.52 -14.88
C GLU A 26 22.67 14.25 -15.00
N THR A 27 22.94 13.26 -14.13
CA THR A 27 22.14 12.03 -14.04
C THR A 27 21.13 12.15 -12.91
N GLU A 28 19.84 12.17 -13.24
CA GLU A 28 18.75 12.09 -12.27
C GLU A 28 18.29 10.63 -12.12
N LYS A 29 18.16 10.16 -10.87
CA LYS A 29 17.65 8.83 -10.55
C LYS A 29 16.45 8.94 -9.61
N TRP A 30 15.36 8.25 -9.93
CA TRP A 30 14.18 8.22 -9.07
C TRP A 30 13.50 6.86 -9.11
N GLN A 31 12.62 6.65 -8.14
CA GLN A 31 11.80 5.44 -8.05
C GLN A 31 10.33 5.82 -8.16
N THR A 32 9.57 4.98 -8.86
CA THR A 32 8.12 5.10 -9.00
C THR A 32 7.50 3.80 -8.53
N ILE A 33 6.40 3.87 -7.77
CA ILE A 33 5.56 2.69 -7.51
C ILE A 33 4.51 2.67 -8.61
N LEU A 34 4.50 1.59 -9.39
CA LEU A 34 3.51 1.37 -10.44
C LEU A 34 2.40 0.49 -9.87
N ILE A 35 1.16 0.93 -10.07
CA ILE A 35 -0.05 0.21 -9.66
C ILE A 35 -0.93 0.11 -10.89
N HIS A 36 -0.94 -1.07 -11.52
CA HIS A 36 -1.70 -1.32 -12.74
C HIS A 36 -2.70 -2.44 -12.49
N GLY A 37 -3.86 -2.37 -13.14
CA GLY A 37 -4.82 -3.44 -13.09
C GLY A 37 -5.88 -3.30 -14.15
N ASP A 38 -6.64 -4.37 -14.36
CA ASP A 38 -7.88 -4.30 -15.11
C ASP A 38 -8.97 -3.60 -14.26
N PRO A 39 -10.14 -3.27 -14.84
CA PRO A 39 -11.19 -2.58 -14.08
C PRO A 39 -11.67 -3.35 -12.83
N GLU A 40 -11.55 -4.67 -12.80
CA GLU A 40 -11.92 -5.48 -11.64
C GLU A 40 -10.85 -5.42 -10.55
N GLY A 41 -9.58 -5.63 -10.90
CA GLY A 41 -8.41 -5.52 -10.03
C GLY A 41 -8.28 -4.17 -9.36
N LEU A 42 -8.48 -3.09 -10.12
CA LEU A 42 -8.45 -1.74 -9.55
C LEU A 42 -9.62 -1.48 -8.60
N ARG A 43 -10.82 -2.02 -8.88
CA ARG A 43 -11.98 -1.86 -7.99
C ARG A 43 -11.82 -2.67 -6.71
N SER A 44 -11.35 -3.92 -6.79
CA SER A 44 -11.10 -4.76 -5.62
C SER A 44 -10.00 -4.16 -4.74
N PHE A 45 -8.93 -3.64 -5.35
CA PHE A 45 -7.90 -2.89 -4.62
C PHE A 45 -8.45 -1.63 -3.93
N ALA A 46 -9.29 -0.85 -4.61
CA ALA A 46 -9.94 0.31 -4.00
C ALA A 46 -10.85 -0.09 -2.82
N GLN A 47 -11.57 -1.21 -2.92
CA GLN A 47 -12.39 -1.74 -1.83
C GLN A 47 -11.53 -2.15 -0.62
N LEU A 48 -10.37 -2.75 -0.85
CA LEU A 48 -9.39 -3.03 0.22
C LEU A 48 -8.95 -1.74 0.92
N LEU A 49 -8.63 -0.68 0.16
CA LEU A 49 -8.24 0.61 0.73
C LEU A 49 -9.37 1.24 1.56
N LEU A 50 -10.61 1.21 1.06
CA LEU A 50 -11.78 1.71 1.78
C LEU A 50 -12.02 0.90 3.06
N ARG A 51 -11.93 -0.43 2.99
CA ARG A 51 -12.04 -1.30 4.16
C ARG A 51 -11.04 -0.92 5.24
N LEU A 52 -9.77 -0.73 4.88
CA LEU A 52 -8.73 -0.31 5.83
C LEU A 52 -9.01 1.09 6.41
N ALA A 53 -9.45 2.04 5.58
CA ALA A 53 -9.79 3.40 6.01
C ALA A 53 -10.96 3.41 7.02
N ASP A 54 -12.00 2.63 6.74
CA ASP A 54 -13.24 2.58 7.52
C ASP A 54 -13.15 1.63 8.72
N THR A 55 -12.10 0.81 8.81
CA THR A 55 -11.89 -0.11 9.93
C THR A 55 -11.76 0.67 11.24
N ALA A 56 -12.68 0.41 12.17
CA ALA A 56 -12.62 0.89 13.54
C ALA A 56 -11.56 0.09 14.34
N GLN A 57 -10.28 0.35 14.09
CA GLN A 57 -9.19 -0.45 14.66
C GLN A 57 -9.18 -0.50 16.19
N GLU A 58 -9.71 0.53 16.85
CA GLU A 58 -9.87 0.57 18.30
C GLU A 58 -10.79 -0.54 18.82
N ALA A 59 -11.78 -0.94 18.02
CA ALA A 59 -12.73 -1.99 18.36
C ALA A 59 -12.25 -3.39 17.98
N LEU A 60 -11.08 -3.55 17.35
CA LEU A 60 -10.55 -4.86 16.95
C LEU A 60 -9.86 -5.56 18.13
N PRO A 61 -10.46 -6.58 18.76
CA PRO A 61 -9.86 -7.22 19.95
C PRO A 61 -8.57 -7.96 19.63
N ALA A 62 -8.41 -8.47 18.41
CA ALA A 62 -7.24 -9.22 17.96
C ALA A 62 -6.02 -8.33 17.65
N LEU A 63 -6.22 -7.02 17.46
CA LEU A 63 -5.14 -6.09 17.15
C LEU A 63 -4.51 -5.57 18.46
N PRO A 64 -3.21 -5.80 18.72
CA PRO A 64 -2.55 -5.29 19.93
C PRO A 64 -2.51 -3.76 19.99
N LEU A 65 -2.38 -3.21 21.20
CA LEU A 65 -2.08 -1.79 21.39
C LEU A 65 -0.73 -1.44 20.73
N GLY A 66 -0.68 -0.32 20.02
CA GLY A 66 0.50 0.11 19.26
C GLY A 66 0.68 -0.57 17.89
N ALA A 67 -0.11 -1.61 17.58
CA ALA A 67 -0.13 -2.25 16.26
C ALA A 67 -1.00 -1.47 15.27
N ARG A 68 -0.94 -1.85 13.99
CA ARG A 68 -1.66 -1.22 12.88
C ARG A 68 -2.37 -2.28 12.07
N GLU A 69 -3.62 -2.03 11.72
CA GLU A 69 -4.33 -2.86 10.76
C GLU A 69 -3.64 -2.77 9.39
N HIS A 70 -3.34 -3.93 8.81
CA HIS A 70 -2.70 -4.03 7.51
C HIS A 70 -3.02 -5.38 6.85
N VAL A 71 -2.77 -5.44 5.55
CA VAL A 71 -2.92 -6.64 4.72
C VAL A 71 -1.65 -6.81 3.90
N SER A 72 -1.19 -8.05 3.80
CA SER A 72 -0.06 -8.42 2.93
C SER A 72 -0.60 -9.05 1.66
N LEU A 73 -0.24 -8.47 0.52
CA LEU A 73 -0.58 -8.94 -0.82
C LEU A 73 0.66 -9.58 -1.45
N ARG A 74 0.57 -10.85 -1.81
CA ARG A 74 1.70 -11.64 -2.29
C ARG A 74 1.60 -11.88 -3.80
N PRO A 75 2.73 -11.86 -4.53
CA PRO A 75 2.79 -12.34 -5.90
C PRO A 75 2.28 -13.78 -6.00
N ASP A 76 1.70 -14.13 -7.15
CA ASP A 76 1.11 -15.45 -7.47
C ASP A 76 -0.11 -15.86 -6.65
N LEU A 77 -0.47 -15.12 -5.60
CA LEU A 77 -1.62 -15.41 -4.73
C LEU A 77 -2.66 -14.29 -4.78
N ASP A 78 -2.21 -13.06 -4.58
CA ASP A 78 -3.07 -11.87 -4.55
C ASP A 78 -2.81 -10.94 -5.74
N LEU A 79 -1.57 -10.97 -6.24
CA LEU A 79 -1.05 -10.09 -7.29
C LEU A 79 -0.54 -10.91 -8.48
N SER A 80 -0.28 -10.23 -9.59
CA SER A 80 0.44 -10.78 -10.75
C SER A 80 1.80 -11.38 -10.35
N HIS A 81 2.31 -12.30 -11.18
CA HIS A 81 3.65 -12.89 -11.01
C HIS A 81 4.78 -11.86 -11.05
N SER A 82 4.61 -10.76 -11.80
CA SER A 82 5.58 -9.67 -11.93
C SER A 82 5.59 -8.71 -10.75
N SER A 83 4.64 -8.83 -9.83
CA SER A 83 4.56 -7.95 -8.67
C SER A 83 5.66 -8.24 -7.64
N VAL A 84 5.88 -7.27 -6.77
CA VAL A 84 6.56 -7.48 -5.49
C VAL A 84 5.52 -7.72 -4.39
N GLU A 85 5.95 -8.28 -3.25
CA GLU A 85 5.08 -8.34 -2.07
C GLU A 85 4.78 -6.92 -1.56
N VAL A 86 3.51 -6.64 -1.27
CA VAL A 86 3.05 -5.31 -0.84
C VAL A 86 2.29 -5.42 0.46
N VAL A 87 2.66 -4.58 1.43
CA VAL A 87 1.89 -4.38 2.66
C VAL A 87 1.12 -3.06 2.56
N VAL A 88 -0.21 -3.14 2.70
CA VAL A 88 -1.11 -1.98 2.70
C VAL A 88 -1.77 -1.90 4.06
N GLY A 89 -1.69 -0.75 4.72
CA GLY A 89 -2.22 -0.63 6.07
C GLY A 89 -2.35 0.80 6.58
N ARG A 90 -2.92 0.90 7.79
CA ARG A 90 -3.05 2.16 8.53
C ARG A 90 -1.69 2.71 8.90
N LEU A 91 -1.57 4.03 8.85
CA LEU A 91 -0.36 4.73 9.29
C LEU A 91 -0.35 4.92 10.82
N ASP A 92 -1.52 5.21 11.39
CA ASP A 92 -1.77 5.41 12.81
C ASP A 92 -1.93 4.08 13.57
N ALA A 93 -1.24 3.96 14.70
CA ALA A 93 -1.34 2.81 15.58
C ALA A 93 -2.58 2.85 16.49
N LYS A 94 -3.14 1.67 16.76
CA LYS A 94 -4.24 1.47 17.72
C LYS A 94 -3.87 1.98 19.11
N GLY A 95 -4.79 2.72 19.72
CA GLY A 95 -4.72 3.24 21.09
C GLY A 95 -3.81 4.45 21.29
N THR A 96 -2.83 4.68 20.40
CA THR A 96 -1.88 5.80 20.52
C THR A 96 -2.01 6.84 19.41
N GLY A 97 -2.55 6.45 18.25
CA GLY A 97 -2.57 7.28 17.05
C GLY A 97 -1.18 7.55 16.46
N ALA A 98 -0.12 6.93 17.00
CA ALA A 98 1.25 7.23 16.62
C ALA A 98 1.60 6.71 15.22
N PHE A 99 2.28 7.52 14.43
CA PHE A 99 2.85 7.12 13.15
C PHE A 99 4.21 6.44 13.39
N TYR A 100 4.72 5.67 12.43
CA TYR A 100 6.03 5.03 12.56
C TYR A 100 7.18 6.03 12.33
N ASP A 101 8.34 5.76 12.92
CA ASP A 101 9.48 6.69 12.95
C ASP A 101 9.99 7.12 11.56
N ARG A 102 9.84 6.24 10.56
CA ARG A 102 10.21 6.53 9.16
C ARG A 102 9.26 7.50 8.45
N TYR A 103 8.09 7.80 9.01
CA TYR A 103 7.13 8.69 8.36
C TYR A 103 7.63 10.14 8.42
N VAL A 104 7.77 10.75 7.24
CA VAL A 104 8.07 12.17 7.09
C VAL A 104 6.88 12.84 6.42
N ALA A 105 6.28 13.82 7.10
CA ALA A 105 5.13 14.55 6.57
C ALA A 105 5.48 15.33 5.30
N LYS A 106 4.50 15.44 4.39
CA LYS A 106 4.63 16.27 3.19
C LYS A 106 4.95 17.71 3.59
N LYS A 107 5.91 18.35 2.91
CA LYS A 107 6.19 19.77 3.09
C LYS A 107 4.95 20.57 2.72
N ARG A 108 4.53 21.50 3.59
CA ARG A 108 3.47 22.46 3.25
C ARG A 108 4.01 23.41 2.18
N LEU A 109 3.45 23.34 0.96
CA LEU A 109 3.62 24.40 -0.02
C LEU A 109 3.03 25.68 0.58
N ARG A 110 3.87 26.69 0.83
CA ARG A 110 3.37 28.02 1.15
C ARG A 110 2.54 28.48 -0.04
N LYS A 111 1.24 28.71 0.16
CA LYS A 111 0.41 29.41 -0.82
C LYS A 111 1.07 30.77 -1.07
N ARG A 112 1.46 31.03 -2.32
CA ARG A 112 1.82 32.37 -2.79
C ARG A 112 0.55 33.19 -2.93
#